data_AF-X1MN46-F1
#
_entry.id   AF-X1MN46-F1
#
_cell.length_a   1.000
_cell.length_b   1.000
_cell.length_c   1.000
_cell.angle_alpha   90.00
_cell.angle_beta   90.00
_cell.angle_gamma   90.00
#
_symmetry.space_group_name_H-M   'P 1'
#
loop_
_entity.id
_entity.type
_entity.pdbx_description
1 polymer ?
#
loop_
_entity_poly.entity_id
_entity_poly.type
_entity_poly.pdbx_seq_one_letter_code
_entity_poly.pdbx_strand_id
1 'polypeptide(L)'
;MPQTLQVSPTRMELLKQKQRLKMAHRAHDLLEDKRDELMQRFFPLLKEVRGMRKEIKEKVGQAYADLQISKSLTSEAEVEECIMWPTQRSGLDISGYTMMKAPEFKLVMEGDLFCYGLHGSNWKLDFALRSFPETLHFLVELAQREEDLNRLAREIERTRRRVNALEHILIPRIQDTVKYITMKLEERERAHIINLMKMKEIAERS
;
A
#
# COMPACT_ATOMS: atom_id res chain seq x y z
N MET A 1 -18.08 -28.03 -13.70
CA MET A 1 -19.41 -27.76 -13.11
C MET A 1 -19.30 -26.43 -12.37
N PRO A 2 -20.06 -25.38 -12.72
CA PRO A 2 -19.92 -24.09 -12.04
C PRO A 2 -20.30 -24.26 -10.57
N GLN A 3 -19.45 -23.75 -9.67
CA GLN A 3 -19.64 -23.79 -8.21
C GLN A 3 -20.78 -22.84 -7.81
N THR A 4 -22.01 -23.22 -8.14
CA THR A 4 -23.21 -22.55 -7.65
C THR A 4 -23.19 -22.57 -6.12
N LEU A 5 -23.54 -21.45 -5.50
CA LEU A 5 -23.76 -21.42 -4.07
C LEU A 5 -24.89 -22.42 -3.76
N GLN A 6 -24.72 -23.29 -2.77
CA GLN A 6 -25.79 -24.16 -2.30
C GLN A 6 -26.87 -23.29 -1.65
N VAL A 7 -27.82 -22.81 -2.45
CA VAL A 7 -28.94 -21.99 -1.96
C VAL A 7 -30.26 -22.60 -2.38
N SER A 8 -31.20 -22.65 -1.46
CA SER A 8 -32.54 -23.19 -1.72
C SER A 8 -33.26 -22.32 -2.77
N PRO A 9 -33.76 -22.90 -3.87
CA PRO A 9 -34.41 -22.12 -4.92
C PRO A 9 -35.80 -21.67 -4.46
N THR A 10 -35.86 -20.47 -3.89
CA THR A 10 -37.10 -19.80 -3.44
C THR A 10 -37.16 -18.39 -4.02
N ARG A 11 -38.37 -17.84 -4.19
CA ARG A 11 -38.56 -16.46 -4.71
C ARG A 11 -37.90 -15.41 -3.81
N MET A 12 -37.91 -15.63 -2.50
CA MET A 12 -37.23 -14.74 -1.54
C MET A 12 -35.71 -14.73 -1.77
N GLU A 13 -35.12 -15.89 -1.99
CA GLU A 13 -33.68 -16.00 -2.23
C GLU A 13 -33.29 -15.38 -3.59
N LEU A 14 -34.14 -15.52 -4.61
CA LEU A 14 -33.94 -14.84 -5.90
C LEU A 14 -33.86 -13.32 -5.74
N LEU A 15 -34.76 -12.73 -4.94
CA LEU A 15 -34.75 -11.29 -4.65
C LEU A 15 -33.46 -10.86 -3.94
N LYS A 16 -33.02 -11.63 -2.93
CA LYS A 16 -31.75 -11.38 -2.22
C LYS A 16 -30.55 -11.43 -3.16
N GLN A 17 -30.46 -12.45 -4.03
CA GLN A 17 -29.33 -12.55 -4.97
C GLN A 17 -29.34 -11.44 -6.03
N LYS A 18 -30.52 -11.01 -6.51
CA LYS A 18 -30.65 -9.84 -7.40
C LYS A 18 -30.21 -8.53 -6.73
N GLN A 19 -30.56 -8.32 -5.46
CA GLN A 19 -30.09 -7.18 -4.69
C GLN A 19 -28.57 -7.24 -4.50
N ARG A 20 -28.03 -8.41 -4.15
CA ARG A 20 -26.60 -8.65 -3.99
C ARG A 20 -25.81 -8.37 -5.27
N LEU A 21 -26.35 -8.74 -6.43
CA LEU A 21 -25.75 -8.44 -7.73
C LEU A 21 -25.65 -6.92 -7.96
N LYS A 22 -26.74 -6.18 -7.72
CA LYS A 22 -26.71 -4.70 -7.84
C LYS A 22 -25.71 -4.06 -6.89
N MET A 23 -25.62 -4.55 -5.64
CA MET A 23 -24.64 -4.08 -4.67
C MET A 23 -23.21 -4.41 -5.11
N ALA A 24 -22.97 -5.60 -5.68
CA ALA A 24 -21.66 -6.01 -6.16
C ALA A 24 -21.17 -5.12 -7.32
N HIS A 25 -22.04 -4.74 -8.26
CA HIS A 25 -21.69 -3.79 -9.32
C HIS A 25 -21.35 -2.41 -8.75
N ARG A 26 -22.18 -1.84 -7.88
CA ARG A 26 -21.86 -0.55 -7.24
C ARG A 26 -20.56 -0.58 -6.44
N ALA A 27 -20.29 -1.70 -5.76
CA ALA A 27 -19.05 -1.87 -4.99
C ALA A 27 -17.83 -1.98 -5.91
N HIS A 28 -18.00 -2.56 -7.10
CA HIS A 28 -16.97 -2.62 -8.13
C HIS A 28 -16.65 -1.21 -8.65
N ASP A 29 -17.67 -0.46 -9.10
CA ASP A 29 -17.51 0.91 -9.58
C ASP A 29 -16.80 1.80 -8.53
N LEU A 30 -17.24 1.73 -7.26
CA LEU A 30 -16.66 2.52 -6.17
C LEU A 30 -15.19 2.16 -5.88
N LEU A 31 -14.84 0.87 -5.98
CA LEU A 31 -13.46 0.43 -5.75
C LEU A 31 -12.56 0.78 -6.94
N GLU A 32 -13.12 0.85 -8.14
CA GLU A 32 -12.42 1.35 -9.31
C GLU A 32 -12.12 2.84 -9.18
N ASP A 33 -13.11 3.66 -8.81
CA ASP A 33 -12.91 5.09 -8.53
C ASP A 33 -11.85 5.32 -7.44
N LYS A 34 -11.94 4.55 -6.34
CA LYS A 34 -10.95 4.62 -5.25
C LYS A 34 -9.54 4.27 -5.75
N ARG A 35 -9.41 3.23 -6.59
CA ARG A 35 -8.10 2.84 -7.16
C ARG A 35 -7.52 4.00 -7.96
N ASP A 36 -8.33 4.65 -8.78
CA ASP A 36 -7.87 5.72 -9.66
C ASP A 36 -7.48 6.97 -8.87
N GLU A 37 -8.21 7.30 -7.80
CA GLU A 37 -7.82 8.35 -6.85
C GLU A 37 -6.48 8.04 -6.16
N LEU A 38 -6.30 6.79 -5.69
CA LEU A 38 -5.02 6.37 -5.09
C LEU A 38 -3.87 6.45 -6.10
N MET A 39 -4.09 6.09 -7.35
CA MET A 39 -3.09 6.21 -8.42
C MET A 39 -2.72 7.67 -8.71
N GLN A 40 -3.69 8.59 -8.69
CA GLN A 40 -3.43 10.02 -8.83
C GLN A 40 -2.54 10.57 -7.71
N ARG A 41 -2.68 10.06 -6.48
CA ARG A 41 -1.80 10.42 -5.35
C ARG A 41 -0.43 9.72 -5.40
N PHE A 42 -0.36 8.51 -5.95
CA PHE A 42 0.85 7.71 -6.02
C PHE A 42 1.94 8.32 -6.89
N PHE A 43 1.61 8.75 -8.11
CA PHE A 43 2.61 9.22 -9.07
C PHE A 43 3.36 10.49 -8.64
N PRO A 44 2.71 11.52 -8.07
CA PRO A 44 3.41 12.68 -7.51
C PRO A 44 4.39 12.29 -6.40
N LEU A 45 3.94 11.47 -5.43
CA LEU A 45 4.79 11.00 -4.33
C LEU A 45 5.98 10.17 -4.84
N LEU A 46 5.76 9.33 -5.85
CA LEU A 46 6.85 8.56 -6.48
C LEU A 46 7.89 9.48 -7.12
N LYS A 47 7.49 10.58 -7.74
CA LYS A 47 8.41 11.56 -8.34
C LYS A 47 9.20 12.30 -7.26
N GLU A 48 8.53 12.73 -6.20
CA GLU A 48 9.14 13.41 -5.04
C GLU A 48 10.22 12.52 -4.38
N VAL A 49 9.87 11.28 -4.05
CA VAL A 49 10.79 10.30 -3.45
C VAL A 49 11.99 10.03 -4.36
N ARG A 50 11.78 9.89 -5.68
CA ARG A 50 12.89 9.71 -6.63
C ARG A 50 13.81 10.92 -6.69
N GLY A 51 13.26 12.13 -6.60
CA GLY A 51 14.02 13.38 -6.52
C GLY A 51 14.88 13.44 -5.25
N MET A 52 14.24 13.29 -4.08
CA MET A 52 14.91 13.27 -2.78
C MET A 52 16.02 12.23 -2.73
N ARG A 53 15.77 11.01 -3.24
CA ARG A 53 16.78 9.94 -3.28
C ARG A 53 17.99 10.30 -4.12
N LYS A 54 17.79 11.01 -5.24
CA LYS A 54 18.89 11.46 -6.10
C LYS A 54 19.74 12.52 -5.38
N GLU A 55 19.09 13.53 -4.79
CA GLU A 55 19.76 14.59 -4.04
C GLU A 55 20.54 14.06 -2.83
N ILE A 56 19.94 13.15 -2.06
CA ILE A 56 20.60 12.51 -0.92
C ILE A 56 21.81 11.70 -1.40
N LYS A 57 21.68 10.96 -2.50
CA LYS A 57 22.82 10.19 -3.05
C LYS A 57 23.98 11.11 -3.43
N GLU A 58 23.71 12.28 -3.99
CA GLU A 58 24.73 13.27 -4.32
C GLU A 58 25.38 13.83 -3.05
N LYS A 59 24.60 14.21 -2.02
CA LYS A 59 25.12 14.72 -0.74
C LYS A 59 25.95 13.67 0.03
N VAL A 60 25.46 12.43 0.12
CA VAL A 60 26.19 11.31 0.70
C VAL A 60 27.51 11.09 -0.07
N GLY A 61 27.45 11.10 -1.40
CA GLY A 61 28.63 10.93 -2.24
C GLY A 61 29.69 12.01 -2.01
N GLN A 62 29.25 13.27 -1.86
CA GLN A 62 30.14 14.39 -1.52
C GLN A 62 30.74 14.24 -0.12
N ALA A 63 29.93 13.89 0.89
CA ALA A 63 30.43 13.68 2.26
C ALA A 63 31.50 12.57 2.33
N TYR A 64 31.29 11.46 1.61
CA TYR A 64 32.30 10.40 1.51
C TYR A 64 33.54 10.82 0.71
N ALA A 65 33.38 11.56 -0.39
CA ALA A 65 34.51 12.08 -1.14
C ALA A 65 35.36 13.01 -0.27
N ASP A 66 34.71 13.82 0.56
CA ASP A 66 35.37 14.73 1.49
C ASP A 66 36.14 13.97 2.57
N LEU A 67 35.53 12.93 3.14
CA LEU A 67 36.22 12.05 4.08
C LEU A 67 37.44 11.35 3.44
N GLN A 68 37.33 10.90 2.19
CA GLN A 68 38.43 10.26 1.46
C GLN A 68 39.58 11.24 1.20
N ILE A 69 39.27 12.48 0.81
CA ILE A 69 40.28 13.53 0.64
C ILE A 69 40.92 13.87 1.99
N SER A 70 40.16 13.87 3.08
CA SER A 70 40.71 14.04 4.43
C SER A 70 41.74 12.95 4.75
N LYS A 71 41.41 11.68 4.50
CA LYS A 71 42.31 10.53 4.69
C LYS A 71 43.54 10.53 3.76
N SER A 72 43.54 11.32 2.69
CA SER A 72 44.70 11.44 1.81
C SER A 72 45.60 12.63 2.14
N LEU A 73 45.02 13.73 2.65
CA LEU A 73 45.76 14.90 3.13
C LEU A 73 46.46 14.64 4.47
N THR A 74 45.82 13.86 5.32
CA THR A 74 46.28 13.47 6.66
C THR A 74 46.45 11.95 6.70
N SER A 75 47.29 11.41 7.58
CA SER A 75 47.38 9.94 7.75
C SER A 75 46.02 9.36 8.16
N GLU A 76 45.65 8.21 7.59
CA GLU A 76 44.38 7.54 7.92
C GLU A 76 44.24 7.27 9.43
N ALA A 77 45.34 6.91 10.09
CA ALA A 77 45.37 6.64 11.52
C ALA A 77 45.01 7.88 12.36
N GLU A 78 45.45 9.07 11.95
CA GLU A 78 45.17 10.33 12.66
C GLU A 78 43.71 10.74 12.51
N VAL A 79 43.12 10.54 11.32
CA VAL A 79 41.70 10.79 11.07
C VAL A 79 40.83 9.82 11.87
N GLU A 80 41.24 8.55 12.00
CA GLU A 80 40.54 7.56 12.82
C GLU A 80 40.63 7.87 14.31
N GLU A 81 41.79 8.32 14.79
CA GLU A 81 41.95 8.80 16.17
C GLU A 81 41.00 9.96 16.48
N CYS A 82 40.83 10.90 15.56
CA CYS A 82 39.93 12.04 15.71
C CYS A 82 38.44 11.65 15.88
N ILE A 83 38.00 10.55 15.25
CA ILE A 83 36.59 10.11 15.27
C ILE A 83 36.36 9.00 16.31
N MET A 84 37.41 8.52 16.99
CA MET A 84 37.33 7.37 17.89
C MET A 84 36.32 7.57 19.04
N TRP A 85 36.14 8.81 19.50
CA TRP A 85 35.29 9.15 20.64
C TRP A 85 34.21 10.18 20.27
N PRO A 86 33.16 9.79 19.54
CA PRO A 86 32.11 10.72 19.15
C PRO A 86 31.32 11.19 20.37
N THR A 87 31.24 12.51 20.54
CA THR A 87 30.46 13.18 21.59
C THR A 87 29.00 13.37 21.19
N GLN A 88 28.71 13.38 19.89
CA GLN A 88 27.35 13.53 19.39
C GLN A 88 26.58 12.21 19.47
N ARG A 89 25.40 12.25 20.08
CA ARG A 89 24.44 11.15 20.10
C ARG A 89 23.23 11.52 19.26
N SER A 90 22.81 10.60 18.40
CA SER A 90 21.58 10.73 17.62
C SER A 90 20.54 9.72 18.12
N GLY A 91 19.35 10.24 18.42
CA GLY A 91 18.16 9.50 18.79
C GLY A 91 17.03 9.76 17.80
N LEU A 92 16.05 8.86 17.78
CA LEU A 92 14.90 8.95 16.91
C LEU A 92 13.62 8.80 17.73
N ASP A 93 12.82 9.86 17.81
CA ASP A 93 11.56 9.85 18.53
C ASP A 93 10.39 9.75 17.56
N ILE A 94 9.34 9.02 17.95
CA ILE A 94 8.10 8.95 17.18
C ILE A 94 7.19 10.07 17.69
N SER A 95 6.92 11.03 16.81
CA SER A 95 6.14 12.22 17.15
C SER A 95 4.66 12.10 16.80
N GLY A 96 4.31 11.21 15.87
CA GLY A 96 2.96 11.07 15.36
C GLY A 96 2.85 10.00 14.29
N TYR A 97 1.70 9.99 13.62
CA TYR A 97 1.44 9.12 12.47
C TYR A 97 0.85 9.93 11.33
N THR A 98 1.36 9.73 10.13
CA THR A 98 0.84 10.32 8.89
C THR A 98 -0.59 9.81 8.61
N MET A 99 -1.30 10.45 7.68
CA MET A 99 -2.59 9.99 7.14
C MET A 99 -2.56 8.53 6.66
N MET A 100 -1.41 8.02 6.22
CA MET A 100 -1.20 6.63 5.79
C MET A 100 -0.78 5.69 6.94
N LYS A 101 -0.87 6.14 8.19
CA LYS A 101 -0.44 5.45 9.41
C LYS A 101 1.04 5.03 9.41
N ALA A 102 1.89 5.76 8.70
CA ALA A 102 3.34 5.65 8.86
C ALA A 102 3.77 6.47 10.09
N PRO A 103 4.75 6.01 10.88
CA PRO A 103 5.28 6.78 11.99
C PRO A 103 6.07 7.99 11.48
N GLU A 104 5.80 9.17 12.05
CA GLU A 104 6.58 10.38 11.83
C GLU A 104 7.73 10.44 12.83
N PHE A 105 8.95 10.40 12.34
CA PHE A 105 10.15 10.44 13.16
C PHE A 105 10.67 11.87 13.31
N LYS A 106 11.10 12.20 14.53
CA LYS A 106 11.88 13.39 14.84
C LYS A 106 13.29 12.96 15.23
N LEU A 107 14.27 13.55 14.55
CA LEU A 107 15.67 13.33 14.87
C LEU A 107 16.04 14.21 16.07
N VAL A 108 16.51 13.58 17.14
CA VAL A 108 17.06 14.27 18.32
C VAL A 108 18.58 14.12 18.24
N MET A 109 19.30 15.24 18.20
CA MET A 109 20.76 15.25 18.20
C MET A 109 21.25 16.02 19.40
N GLU A 110 22.06 15.37 20.24
CA GLU A 110 22.63 15.95 21.45
C GLU A 110 24.15 15.83 21.42
N GLY A 111 24.84 16.85 21.95
CA GLY A 111 26.30 16.90 22.03
C GLY A 111 26.97 17.66 20.87
N ASP A 112 28.27 17.87 21.02
CA ASP A 112 29.06 18.59 20.03
C ASP A 112 29.47 17.68 18.87
N LEU A 113 29.43 18.26 17.67
CA LEU A 113 29.81 17.59 16.42
C LEU A 113 31.32 17.34 16.33
N PHE A 114 32.11 18.26 16.87
CA PHE A 114 33.57 18.21 16.85
C PHE A 114 34.08 17.62 18.17
N CYS A 115 34.72 16.45 18.09
CA CYS A 115 35.24 15.71 19.23
C CYS A 115 36.78 15.59 19.26
N TYR A 116 37.47 16.29 18.35
CA TYR A 116 38.93 16.25 18.20
C TYR A 116 39.59 17.62 18.37
N GLY A 117 40.90 17.59 18.65
CA GLY A 117 41.74 18.78 18.66
C GLY A 117 42.28 19.12 17.27
N LEU A 118 42.89 20.31 17.12
CA LEU A 118 43.46 20.77 15.85
C LEU A 118 44.57 19.85 15.30
N HIS A 119 45.24 19.08 16.17
CA HIS A 119 46.30 18.16 15.79
C HIS A 119 45.74 16.90 15.12
N GLY A 120 46.25 16.53 13.94
CA GLY A 120 45.74 15.39 13.17
C GLY A 120 44.38 15.64 12.50
N SER A 121 43.81 16.83 12.64
CA SER A 121 42.58 17.24 11.95
C SER A 121 42.86 18.05 10.69
N ASN A 122 41.92 18.07 9.76
CA ASN A 122 42.00 18.93 8.59
C ASN A 122 40.64 19.55 8.26
N TRP A 123 40.67 20.64 7.49
CA TRP A 123 39.46 21.37 7.10
C TRP A 123 38.46 20.50 6.33
N LYS A 124 38.92 19.45 5.65
CA LYS A 124 38.08 18.57 4.85
C LYS A 124 37.29 17.58 5.71
N LEU A 125 37.89 17.13 6.83
CA LEU A 125 37.25 16.36 7.88
C LEU A 125 36.08 17.14 8.48
N ASP A 126 36.27 18.44 8.74
CA ASP A 126 35.22 19.30 9.26
C ASP A 126 34.02 19.38 8.30
N PHE A 127 34.28 19.52 6.99
CA PHE A 127 33.24 19.54 5.97
C PHE A 127 32.50 18.21 5.89
N ALA A 128 33.22 17.08 5.94
CA ALA A 128 32.61 15.75 5.94
C ALA A 128 31.70 15.57 7.16
N LEU A 129 32.19 15.92 8.35
CA LEU A 129 31.45 15.79 9.61
C LEU A 129 30.23 16.69 9.68
N ARG A 130 30.26 17.91 9.13
CA ARG A 130 29.06 18.76 9.01
C ARG A 130 28.03 18.19 8.05
N SER A 131 28.48 17.57 6.97
CA SER A 131 27.60 17.02 5.94
C SER A 131 26.82 15.79 6.42
N PHE A 132 27.37 14.98 7.33
CA PHE A 132 26.72 13.76 7.81
C PHE A 132 25.40 13.99 8.59
N PRO A 133 25.35 14.86 9.62
CA PRO A 133 24.11 15.20 10.33
C PRO A 133 23.03 15.78 9.41
N GLU A 134 23.41 16.68 8.50
CA GLU A 134 22.47 17.25 7.51
C GLU A 134 21.90 16.14 6.63
N THR A 135 22.76 15.26 6.14
CA THR A 135 22.35 14.14 5.30
C THR A 135 21.51 13.12 6.06
N LEU A 136 21.77 12.91 7.36
CA LEU A 136 20.98 12.05 8.24
C LEU A 136 19.55 12.57 8.38
N HIS A 137 19.37 13.89 8.53
CA HIS A 137 18.04 14.51 8.56
C HIS A 137 17.24 14.21 7.28
N PHE A 138 17.86 14.44 6.11
CA PHE A 138 17.22 14.15 4.82
C PHE A 138 16.96 12.65 4.63
N LEU A 139 17.84 11.77 5.13
CA LEU A 139 17.65 10.31 5.10
C LEU A 139 16.43 9.87 5.90
N VAL A 140 16.22 10.45 7.09
CA VAL A 140 15.04 10.16 7.92
C VAL A 140 13.76 10.63 7.21
N GLU A 141 13.77 11.82 6.61
CA GLU A 141 12.62 12.31 5.83
C GLU A 141 12.33 11.42 4.61
N LEU A 142 13.36 11.04 3.86
CA LEU A 142 13.22 10.10 2.73
C LEU A 142 12.61 8.78 3.20
N ALA A 143 13.09 8.21 4.31
CA ALA A 143 12.59 6.95 4.83
C ALA A 143 11.10 7.02 5.19
N GLN A 144 10.64 8.15 5.75
CA GLN A 144 9.22 8.37 6.03
C GLN A 144 8.39 8.39 4.74
N ARG A 145 8.81 9.17 3.74
CA ARG A 145 8.11 9.27 2.45
C ARG A 145 8.13 7.96 1.66
N GLU A 146 9.22 7.20 1.74
CA GLU A 146 9.30 5.86 1.14
C GLU A 146 8.33 4.87 1.82
N GLU A 147 8.19 4.93 3.15
CA GLU A 147 7.23 4.07 3.86
C GLU A 147 5.77 4.44 3.50
N ASP A 148 5.45 5.72 3.39
CA ASP A 148 4.15 6.19 2.91
C ASP A 148 3.86 5.67 1.49
N LEU A 149 4.84 5.78 0.58
CA LEU A 149 4.74 5.27 -0.78
C LEU A 149 4.52 3.74 -0.80
N ASN A 150 5.25 2.99 0.03
CA ASN A 150 5.12 1.54 0.15
C ASN A 150 3.77 1.12 0.71
N ARG A 151 3.19 1.89 1.65
CA ARG A 151 1.84 1.65 2.17
C ARG A 151 0.78 1.90 1.12
N LEU A 152 0.91 3.01 0.39
CA LEU A 152 -0.02 3.37 -0.67
C LEU A 152 0.03 2.34 -1.81
N ALA A 153 1.23 1.87 -2.20
CA ALA A 153 1.39 0.78 -3.16
C ALA A 153 0.70 -0.52 -2.71
N ARG A 154 0.87 -0.91 -1.44
CA ARG A 154 0.19 -2.08 -0.86
C ARG A 154 -1.33 -1.92 -0.87
N GLU A 155 -1.85 -0.71 -0.62
CA GLU A 155 -3.28 -0.45 -0.67
C GLU A 155 -3.85 -0.50 -2.10
N ILE A 156 -3.13 0.05 -3.08
CA ILE A 156 -3.49 -0.05 -4.50
C ILE A 156 -3.54 -1.52 -4.92
N GLU A 157 -2.53 -2.32 -4.58
CA GLU A 157 -2.49 -3.73 -4.95
C GLU A 157 -3.65 -4.51 -4.32
N ARG A 158 -3.96 -4.26 -3.04
CA ARG A 158 -5.13 -4.83 -2.37
C ARG A 158 -6.43 -4.45 -3.06
N THR A 159 -6.58 -3.19 -3.46
CA THR A 159 -7.78 -2.69 -4.15
C THR A 159 -7.92 -3.32 -5.53
N ARG A 160 -6.84 -3.37 -6.32
CA ARG A 160 -6.80 -4.07 -7.62
C ARG A 160 -7.18 -5.54 -7.49
N ARG A 161 -6.62 -6.27 -6.52
CA ARG A 161 -6.98 -7.68 -6.28
C ARG A 161 -8.46 -7.85 -5.94
N ARG A 162 -9.04 -6.92 -5.18
CA ARG A 162 -10.47 -6.91 -4.84
C ARG A 162 -11.36 -6.62 -6.04
N VAL A 163 -11.02 -5.64 -6.86
CA VAL A 163 -11.73 -5.31 -8.11
C VAL A 163 -11.75 -6.54 -9.02
N ASN A 164 -10.59 -7.15 -9.29
CA ASN A 164 -10.50 -8.34 -10.14
C ASN A 164 -11.31 -9.54 -9.57
N ALA A 165 -11.31 -9.71 -8.24
CA ALA A 165 -12.11 -10.76 -7.60
C ALA A 165 -13.61 -10.50 -7.73
N LEU A 166 -14.05 -9.24 -7.71
CA LEU A 166 -15.44 -8.88 -7.96
C LEU A 166 -15.83 -9.16 -9.41
N GLU A 167 -15.03 -8.69 -10.36
CA GLU A 167 -15.29 -8.81 -11.80
C GLU A 167 -15.33 -10.26 -12.29
N HIS A 168 -14.31 -11.05 -11.94
CA HIS A 168 -14.12 -12.37 -12.55
C HIS A 168 -14.62 -13.53 -11.71
N ILE A 169 -14.86 -13.34 -10.41
CA ILE A 169 -15.26 -14.42 -9.50
C ILE A 169 -16.65 -14.15 -8.92
N LEU A 170 -16.84 -13.04 -8.20
CA LEU A 170 -18.07 -12.83 -7.43
C LEU A 170 -19.28 -12.52 -8.33
N ILE A 171 -19.16 -11.56 -9.24
CA ILE A 171 -20.26 -11.13 -10.11
C ILE A 171 -20.75 -12.29 -11.00
N PRO A 172 -19.87 -13.03 -11.72
CA PRO A 172 -20.30 -14.17 -12.54
C PRO A 172 -20.96 -15.26 -11.70
N ARG A 173 -20.42 -15.56 -10.51
CA ARG A 173 -20.99 -16.57 -9.62
C ARG A 173 -22.39 -16.21 -9.12
N ILE A 174 -22.63 -14.94 -8.81
CA ILE A 174 -23.97 -14.46 -8.42
C ILE A 174 -24.91 -14.53 -9.63
N GLN A 175 -24.46 -14.11 -10.82
CA GLN A 175 -25.25 -14.21 -12.06
C GLN A 175 -25.68 -15.65 -12.36
N ASP A 176 -24.75 -16.61 -12.30
CA ASP A 176 -25.05 -18.03 -12.48
C ASP A 176 -26.05 -18.55 -11.44
N THR A 177 -25.92 -18.11 -10.19
CA THR A 177 -26.83 -18.49 -9.11
C THR A 177 -28.24 -17.92 -9.35
N VAL A 178 -28.35 -16.67 -9.79
CA VAL A 178 -29.63 -16.04 -10.17
C VAL A 178 -30.27 -16.80 -11.33
N LYS A 179 -29.49 -17.16 -12.36
CA LYS A 179 -29.96 -17.94 -13.51
C LYS A 179 -30.46 -19.32 -13.07
N TYR A 180 -29.72 -20.01 -12.21
CA TYR A 180 -30.10 -21.31 -11.66
C TYR A 180 -31.42 -21.27 -10.88
N ILE A 181 -31.57 -20.32 -9.94
CA ILE A 181 -32.80 -20.18 -9.14
C ILE A 181 -33.98 -19.87 -10.06
N THR A 182 -33.81 -18.98 -11.04
CA THR A 182 -34.85 -18.62 -12.00
C THR A 182 -35.33 -19.85 -12.79
N MET A 183 -34.39 -20.60 -13.37
CA MET A 183 -34.70 -21.84 -14.11
C MET A 183 -35.44 -22.86 -13.24
N LYS A 184 -35.04 -23.05 -11.96
CA LYS A 184 -35.71 -23.99 -11.05
C LYS A 184 -37.12 -23.54 -10.63
N LEU A 185 -37.35 -22.23 -10.51
CA LEU A 185 -38.69 -21.70 -10.21
C LEU A 185 -39.63 -21.87 -11.42
N GLU A 186 -39.14 -21.59 -12.63
CA GLU A 186 -39.90 -21.81 -13.87
C GLU A 186 -40.25 -23.29 -14.08
N GLU A 187 -39.33 -24.21 -13.77
CA GLU A 187 -39.58 -25.66 -13.80
C GLU A 187 -40.73 -26.07 -12.86
N ARG A 188 -40.73 -25.52 -11.63
CA ARG A 188 -41.77 -25.79 -10.63
C ARG A 188 -43.12 -25.23 -11.04
N GLU A 189 -43.15 -24.03 -11.60
CA GLU A 189 -44.38 -23.41 -12.11
C GLU A 189 -44.97 -24.21 -13.27
N ARG A 190 -44.13 -24.65 -14.21
CA ARG A 190 -44.55 -25.56 -15.31
C ARG A 190 -45.13 -26.87 -14.79
N ALA A 191 -44.47 -27.52 -13.83
CA ALA A 191 -44.98 -28.75 -13.22
C ALA A 191 -46.33 -28.54 -12.50
N HIS A 192 -46.49 -27.41 -11.80
CA HIS A 192 -47.73 -27.06 -11.13
C HIS A 192 -48.89 -26.84 -12.12
N ILE A 193 -48.64 -26.14 -13.24
CA ILE A 193 -49.65 -25.93 -14.28
C ILE A 193 -50.10 -27.27 -14.88
N ILE A 194 -49.16 -28.16 -15.21
CA ILE A 194 -49.48 -29.48 -15.76
C ILE A 194 -50.32 -30.30 -14.78
N ASN A 195 -50.00 -30.26 -13.49
CA ASN A 195 -50.77 -30.97 -12.46
C ASN A 195 -52.20 -30.42 -12.35
N LEU A 196 -52.39 -29.11 -12.39
CA LEU A 196 -53.72 -28.49 -12.40
C LEU A 196 -54.53 -28.90 -13.64
N MET A 197 -53.91 -28.94 -14.82
CA MET A 197 -54.59 -29.39 -16.05
C MET A 197 -55.05 -30.85 -15.93
N LYS A 198 -54.19 -31.75 -15.43
CA LYS A 198 -54.54 -33.16 -15.21
C LYS A 198 -55.66 -33.33 -14.18
N MET A 199 -55.63 -32.59 -13.07
CA MET A 199 -56.68 -32.63 -12.06
C MET A 199 -58.02 -32.17 -12.63
N LYS A 200 -58.01 -31.14 -13.48
CA LYS A 200 -59.20 -30.67 -14.18
C LYS A 200 -59.75 -31.72 -15.15
N GLU A 201 -58.91 -32.36 -15.97
CA GLU A 201 -59.34 -33.45 -16.87
C GLU A 201 -59.97 -34.63 -16.12
N ILE A 202 -59.44 -34.97 -14.94
CA ILE A 202 -60.01 -36.05 -14.11
C ILE A 202 -61.38 -35.63 -13.57
N ALA A 203 -61.52 -34.39 -13.08
CA ALA A 203 -62.78 -33.87 -12.56
C ALA A 203 -63.88 -33.76 -13.64
N GLU A 204 -63.53 -33.44 -14.90
CA GLU A 204 -64.48 -33.38 -16.02
C GLU A 204 -64.88 -34.76 -16.57
N ARG A 205 -64.11 -35.82 -16.27
CA ARG A 205 -64.42 -37.22 -16.60
C ARG A 205 -65.22 -37.96 -15.52
N SER A 206 -65.42 -37.33 -14.36
CA SER A 206 -66.18 -37.85 -13.22
C SER A 206 -67.62 -37.35 -13.27
#